data_AF-A0A7X8UG77-F1
#
_entry.id   AF-A0A7X8UG77-F1
#
_cell.length_a   1.000
_cell.length_b   1.000
_cell.length_c   1.000
_cell.angle_alpha   90.00
_cell.angle_beta   90.00
_cell.angle_gamma   90.00
#
_symmetry.space_group_name_H-M   'P 1'
#
loop_
_entity.id
_entity.type
_entity.pdbx_description
1 polymer ?
#
loop_
_entity_poly.entity_id
_entity_poly.type
_entity_poly.pdbx_seq_one_letter_code
_entity_poly.pdbx_strand_id
1 'polypeptide(L)' 'MHTELLPITCPLCGRKQEYRLESLIRGALLECPFCRVRIHLHGHMWEEIQREITRLKGES' A
#
# COMPACT_ATOMS: atom_id res chain seq x y z
N MET A 1 -20.13 -2.28 2.16
CA MET A 1 -18.85 -1.57 1.95
C MET A 1 -17.79 -2.65 1.86
N HIS A 2 -17.32 -2.99 0.65
CA HIS A 2 -16.19 -3.91 0.51
C HIS A 2 -14.92 -3.14 0.87
N THR A 3 -14.33 -3.43 2.02
CA THR A 3 -13.04 -2.86 2.41
C THR A 3 -11.95 -3.67 1.72
N GLU A 4 -11.51 -3.20 0.56
CA GLU A 4 -10.44 -3.85 -0.19
C GLU A 4 -9.11 -3.67 0.56
N LEU A 5 -8.44 -4.78 0.83
CA LEU A 5 -7.14 -4.82 1.48
C LEU A 5 -6.06 -5.11 0.45
N LEU A 6 -4.99 -4.33 0.47
CA LEU A 6 -3.85 -4.50 -0.42
C LEU A 6 -2.63 -4.97 0.39
N PRO A 7 -2.06 -6.13 0.08
CA PRO A 7 -0.85 -6.60 0.74
C PRO A 7 0.38 -5.85 0.22
N ILE A 8 0.99 -5.01 1.06
CA ILE A 8 2.24 -4.31 0.75
C ILE A 8 3.40 -4.98 1.47
N THR A 9 4.46 -5.27 0.74
CA THR A 9 5.70 -5.80 1.31
C THR A 9 6.56 -4.65 1.84
N CYS A 10 6.97 -4.72 3.11
CA CYS A 10 7.88 -3.75 3.69
C CYS A 10 9.27 -3.88 3.03
N PRO A 11 9.82 -2.82 2.40
CA PRO A 11 11.12 -2.86 1.72
C PRO A 11 12.30 -3.04 2.68
N LEU A 12 12.12 -2.79 3.99
CA LEU A 12 13.21 -2.95 4.97
C LEU A 12 13.25 -4.33 5.63
N CYS A 13 12.10 -4.92 5.98
CA CYS A 13 12.06 -6.19 6.70
C CYS A 13 11.48 -7.35 5.89
N GLY A 14 11.01 -7.10 4.66
CA GLY A 14 10.44 -8.11 3.77
C GLY A 14 9.08 -8.67 4.20
N ARG A 15 8.54 -8.25 5.35
CA ARG A 15 7.24 -8.72 5.83
C ARG A 15 6.10 -8.03 5.10
N LYS A 16 5.06 -8.79 4.80
CA LYS A 16 3.83 -8.30 4.19
C LYS A 16 2.88 -7.78 5.26
N GLN A 17 2.23 -6.66 4.97
CA GLN A 17 1.16 -6.10 5.77
C GLN A 17 0.01 -5.70 4.86
N GLU A 18 -1.21 -6.02 5.27
CA GLU A 18 -2.42 -5.60 4.57
C GLU A 18 -2.78 -4.18 4.99
N TYR A 19 -2.97 -3.31 4.00
CA TYR A 19 -3.43 -1.93 4.20
C TYR A 19 -4.77 -1.76 3.52
N ARG A 20 -5.65 -0.95 4.10
CA ARG A 20 -6.92 -0.61 3.44
C ARG A 20 -6.62 0.25 2.22
N LEU A 21 -7.27 -0.05 1.11
CA LEU A 21 -7.09 0.68 -0.14
C LEU A 21 -7.40 2.19 0.01
N GLU A 22 -8.37 2.53 0.87
CA GLU A 22 -8.73 3.92 1.23
C GLU A 22 -7.60 4.70 1.91
N SER A 23 -6.69 4.03 2.62
CA SER A 23 -5.54 4.66 3.28
C SER A 23 -4.28 4.67 2.42
N LEU A 24 -4.31 4.03 1.24
CA LEU A 24 -3.26 4.11 0.23
C LEU A 24 -3.52 5.29 -0.71
N ILE A 25 -3.26 6.49 -0.21
CA ILE A 25 -3.30 7.73 -1.00
C ILE A 25 -1.89 8.28 -1.22
N ARG A 26 -1.71 9.11 -2.26
CA ARG A 26 -0.44 9.79 -2.50
C ARG A 26 -0.04 10.63 -1.28
N GLY A 27 1.15 10.37 -0.76
CA GLY A 27 1.68 11.01 0.44
C GLY A 27 1.26 10.41 1.76
N ALA A 28 0.52 9.29 1.76
CA ALA A 28 0.22 8.58 2.98
C ALA A 28 1.50 8.07 3.66
N LEU A 29 1.50 8.15 4.99
CA LEU A 29 2.54 7.60 5.84
C LEU A 29 2.13 6.19 6.27
N LEU A 30 2.84 5.18 5.79
CA LEU A 30 2.64 3.79 6.18
C LEU A 30 3.65 3.40 7.25
N GLU A 31 3.17 2.94 8.40
CA GLU A 31 4.04 2.38 9.44
C GLU A 31 4.01 0.86 9.38
N CYS A 32 5.17 0.22 9.26
CA CYS A 32 5.27 -1.23 9.34
C CYS A 32 5.20 -1.67 10.81
N PRO A 33 4.23 -2.51 11.22
CA PRO A 33 4.09 -2.91 12.63
C PRO A 33 5.23 -3.81 13.12
N PHE A 34 6.03 -4.37 12.20
CA PHE A 34 7.10 -5.31 12.53
C PHE A 34 8.43 -4.62 12.83
N CYS A 35 8.90 -3.77 11.91
CA CYS A 35 10.18 -3.05 12.09
C CYS A 35 10.01 -1.57 12.46
N ARG A 36 8.76 -1.10 12.56
CA ARG A 36 8.38 0.29 12.91
C ARG A 36 8.92 1.35 11.96
N VAL A 37 9.33 0.96 10.76
CA VAL A 37 9.69 1.92 9.72
C VAL A 37 8.45 2.67 9.26
N ARG A 38 8.60 3.98 9.06
CA ARG A 38 7.60 4.84 8.46
C ARG A 38 8.00 5.14 7.02
N ILE A 39 7.13 4.78 6.08
CA ILE A 39 7.36 4.89 4.65
C ILE A 39 6.36 5.89 4.09
N HIS A 40 6.89 6.87 3.39
CA HIS A 40 6.09 7.86 2.68
C HIS A 40 5.76 7.33 1.28
N LEU A 41 4.47 7.22 0.97
CA LEU A 41 4.00 6.83 -0.36
C LEU A 41 4.18 7.96 -1.38
N HIS A 42 5.34 8.00 -2.03
CA HIS A 42 5.66 8.99 -3.05
C HIS A 42 6.44 8.36 -4.23
N GLY A 43 6.49 9.11 -5.34
CA GLY A 43 7.28 8.74 -6.51
C GLY A 43 6.89 7.39 -7.11
N HIS A 44 7.90 6.61 -7.51
CA HIS A 44 7.73 5.32 -8.18
C HIS A 44 6.93 4.31 -7.37
N MET A 45 7.09 4.30 -6.04
CA MET A 45 6.34 3.39 -5.16
C MET A 45 4.82 3.66 -5.21
N TRP A 46 4.43 4.94 -5.34
CA TRP A 46 3.03 5.31 -5.52
C TRP A 46 2.49 4.88 -6.88
N GLU A 47 3.28 5.03 -7.95
CA GLU A 47 2.86 4.61 -9.30
C GLU A 47 2.59 3.10 -9.37
N GLU A 48 3.43 2.27 -8.74
CA GLU A 48 3.24 0.82 -8.68
C GLU A 48 1.94 0.45 -7.94
N ILE A 49 1.71 1.05 -6.77
CA ILE A 49 0.50 0.82 -5.98
C ILE A 49 -0.74 1.31 -6.74
N GLN A 50 -0.65 2.44 -7.45
CA GLN A 50 -1.76 2.97 -8.24
C GLN A 50 -2.14 2.02 -9.39
N ARG A 51 -1.16 1.36 -10.02
CA ARG A 51 -1.41 0.34 -11.06
C ARG A 51 -2.13 -0.88 -10.48
N GLU A 52 -1.69 -1.37 -9.32
CA GLU A 52 -2.38 -2.45 -8.60
C GLU A 52 -3.81 -2.07 -8.21
N ILE A 53 -4.03 -0.87 -7.67
CA ILE A 53 -5.36 -0.35 -7.33
C ILE A 53 -6.24 -0.27 -8.59
N THR A 54 -5.69 0.20 -9.71
CA THR A 54 -6.41 0.30 -10.99
C THR A 54 -6.78 -1.08 -11.52
N ARG A 55 -5.87 -2.06 -11.40
CA ARG A 55 -6.13 -3.44 -11.79
C ARG A 55 -7.28 -4.05 -10.99
N LEU A 56 -7.26 -3.88 -9.67
CA LEU A 56 -8.33 -4.37 -8.78
C LEU A 56 -9.69 -3.75 -9.12
N LYS A 57 -9.71 -2.45 -9.45
CA LYS A 57 -10.95 -1.73 -9.82
C LYS A 57 -11.43 -2.00 -11.25
N GLY A 58 -10.55 -2.42 -12.16
CA GLY A 58 -10.83 -2.66 -13.57
C GLY A 58 -11.33 -4.07 -13.88
N GLU A 59 -11.23 -5.01 -12.93
CA GLU A 59 -11.83 -6.35 -13.02
C GLU A 59 -13.28 -6.38 -12.48
N SER A 60 -14.07 -5.33 -12.73
CA SER A 60 -15.51 -5.25 -12.41
C SER A 60 -16.38 -5.24 -13.66
#